data_AF-A0A2H0Q6J3-F1
#
_entry.id   AF-A0A2H0Q6J3-F1
#
_cell.length_a   1.000
_cell.length_b   1.000
_cell.length_c   1.000
_cell.angle_alpha   90.00
_cell.angle_beta   90.00
_cell.angle_gamma   90.00
#
_symmetry.space_group_name_H-M   'P 1'
#
loop_
_entity.id
_entity.type
_entity.pdbx_description
1 polymer ?
#
loop_
_entity_poly.entity_id
_entity_poly.type
_entity_poly.pdbx_seq_one_letter_code
_entity_poly.pdbx_strand_id
1 'polypeptide(L)'
;MHNFKKFIETSHGEISSMLEKHWEVDHACYRTQTLSEYEELKVVFSVSFNLLIESIIGGRPISTFKLSQPMRVNELFVDLIELPAPKPGKSYPKGYEHLEVVIDISFEELMTKYPTLDWDTSGTKKGLNPELQASFGTFNVKFHHHSLEHIINIEKHPMAHSFLEQTDIIKKLSQFKPLLSGTIPLGIDLPESDLDILFESQDFDLFNKTVLNHFPSAIISTQDDFTIAKLTHNRLAIELFCQKIAPLKQNAHRHLRIEGRLLKMLGTNFKNKVIELKSSGIKTEPAFGQLLDLNDPYKQLLELYHFSDAELFSRFEKYK
;
A
#
# COMPACT_ATOMS: atom_id res chain seq x y z
N MET A 1 -18.61 1.75 -15.43
CA MET A 1 -18.98 1.83 -14.00
C MET A 1 -19.82 0.66 -13.50
N HIS A 2 -20.95 0.30 -14.13
CA HIS A 2 -21.82 -0.79 -13.65
C HIS A 2 -21.12 -2.16 -13.51
N ASN A 3 -20.33 -2.58 -14.50
CA ASN A 3 -19.61 -3.85 -14.44
C ASN A 3 -18.51 -3.88 -13.36
N PHE A 4 -17.92 -2.72 -13.04
CA PHE A 4 -16.94 -2.60 -11.95
C PHE A 4 -17.61 -2.86 -10.60
N LYS A 5 -18.68 -2.11 -10.31
CA LYS A 5 -19.46 -2.28 -9.08
C LYS A 5 -19.93 -3.72 -8.88
N LYS A 6 -20.52 -4.33 -9.92
CA LYS A 6 -21.01 -5.71 -9.87
C LYS A 6 -19.89 -6.72 -9.56
N PHE A 7 -18.70 -6.52 -10.14
CA PHE A 7 -17.55 -7.39 -9.86
C PHE A 7 -17.15 -7.28 -8.39
N ILE A 8 -16.96 -6.05 -7.88
CA ILE A 8 -16.64 -5.82 -6.46
C ILE A 8 -17.69 -6.45 -5.54
N GLU A 9 -18.99 -6.23 -5.81
CA GLU A 9 -20.09 -6.79 -5.01
C GLU A 9 -20.05 -8.32 -4.96
N THR A 10 -19.88 -8.97 -6.12
CA THR A 10 -19.89 -10.43 -6.23
C THR A 10 -18.67 -11.03 -5.56
N SER A 11 -17.47 -10.54 -5.91
CA SER A 11 -16.22 -11.05 -5.35
C SER A 11 -16.12 -10.82 -3.85
N HIS A 12 -16.50 -9.64 -3.35
CA HIS A 12 -16.55 -9.39 -1.92
C HIS A 12 -17.56 -10.30 -1.20
N GLY A 13 -18.72 -10.57 -1.80
CA GLY A 13 -19.71 -11.48 -1.25
C GLY A 13 -19.13 -12.86 -0.93
N GLU A 14 -18.27 -13.38 -1.81
CA GLU A 14 -17.62 -14.69 -1.63
C GLU A 14 -16.50 -14.70 -0.58
N ILE A 15 -15.78 -13.58 -0.40
CA ILE A 15 -14.62 -13.54 0.51
C ILE A 15 -14.87 -12.80 1.83
N SER A 16 -16.01 -12.13 1.99
CA SER A 16 -16.29 -11.22 3.11
C SER A 16 -16.12 -11.87 4.49
N SER A 17 -16.43 -13.16 4.63
CA SER A 17 -16.24 -13.90 5.89
C SER A 17 -14.78 -14.12 6.26
N MET A 18 -13.85 -13.96 5.30
CA MET A 18 -12.41 -14.11 5.52
C MET A 18 -11.71 -12.80 5.88
N LEU A 19 -12.33 -11.66 5.57
CA LEU A 19 -11.70 -10.35 5.70
C LEU A 19 -11.88 -9.80 7.12
N GLU A 20 -10.79 -9.29 7.69
CA GLU A 20 -10.88 -8.47 8.90
C GLU A 20 -11.49 -7.10 8.56
N LYS A 21 -12.20 -6.50 9.51
CA LYS A 21 -12.90 -5.22 9.29
C LYS A 21 -12.01 -4.11 8.73
N HIS A 22 -10.77 -4.04 9.20
CA HIS A 22 -9.80 -3.03 8.80
C HIS A 22 -9.00 -3.40 7.56
N TRP A 23 -9.22 -4.57 6.96
CA TRP A 23 -8.58 -4.91 5.68
C TRP A 23 -9.26 -4.15 4.54
N GLU A 24 -8.45 -3.72 3.59
CA GLU A 24 -8.89 -2.85 2.51
C GLU A 24 -8.98 -3.65 1.22
N VAL A 25 -10.15 -3.61 0.57
CA VAL A 25 -10.25 -3.99 -0.84
C VAL A 25 -9.63 -2.86 -1.64
N ASP A 26 -8.43 -3.11 -2.16
CA ASP A 26 -7.56 -2.08 -2.72
C ASP A 26 -7.99 -1.72 -4.15
N HIS A 27 -7.92 -2.71 -5.04
CA HIS A 27 -8.21 -2.50 -6.46
C HIS A 27 -8.76 -3.77 -7.12
N ALA A 28 -9.37 -3.59 -8.30
CA ALA A 28 -9.67 -4.70 -9.19
C ALA A 28 -8.83 -4.62 -10.46
N CYS A 29 -8.48 -5.77 -11.02
CA CYS A 29 -7.75 -5.86 -12.27
C CYS A 29 -8.66 -6.29 -13.42
N TYR A 30 -8.60 -5.54 -14.53
CA TYR A 30 -9.31 -5.84 -15.77
C TYR A 30 -8.33 -6.34 -16.85
N ARG A 31 -8.48 -7.58 -17.30
CA ARG A 31 -7.64 -8.18 -18.35
C ARG A 31 -8.13 -7.82 -19.75
N THR A 32 -7.16 -7.58 -20.62
CA THR A 32 -7.34 -7.40 -22.07
C THR A 32 -6.68 -8.53 -22.86
N GLN A 33 -7.22 -8.85 -24.02
CA GLN A 33 -6.74 -9.88 -24.94
C GLN A 33 -5.80 -9.34 -26.01
N THR A 34 -5.94 -8.07 -26.39
CA THR A 34 -5.10 -7.43 -27.43
C THR A 34 -4.57 -6.08 -26.96
N LEU A 35 -3.49 -5.61 -27.60
CA LEU A 35 -2.95 -4.28 -27.34
C LEU A 35 -3.91 -3.16 -27.82
N SER A 36 -4.66 -3.39 -28.91
CA SER A 36 -5.69 -2.43 -29.38
C SER A 36 -6.76 -2.23 -28.31
N GLU A 37 -7.26 -3.34 -27.76
CA GLU A 37 -8.26 -3.29 -26.69
C GLU A 37 -7.74 -2.61 -25.42
N TYR A 38 -6.47 -2.81 -25.08
CA TYR A 38 -5.82 -2.10 -23.99
C TYR A 38 -5.85 -0.57 -24.21
N GLU A 39 -5.46 -0.09 -25.38
CA GLU A 39 -5.47 1.34 -25.69
C GLU A 39 -6.90 1.91 -25.75
N GLU A 40 -7.86 1.16 -26.32
CA GLU A 40 -9.27 1.55 -26.34
C GLU A 40 -9.84 1.68 -24.91
N LEU A 41 -9.54 0.72 -24.03
CA LEU A 41 -10.01 0.73 -22.65
C LEU A 41 -9.36 1.84 -21.81
N LYS A 42 -8.11 2.22 -22.09
CA LYS A 42 -7.51 3.40 -21.47
C LYS A 42 -8.33 4.66 -21.75
N VAL A 43 -8.76 4.85 -23.00
CA VAL A 43 -9.63 5.98 -23.38
C VAL A 43 -10.98 5.90 -22.65
N VAL A 44 -11.59 4.71 -22.60
CA VAL A 44 -12.87 4.50 -21.90
C VAL A 44 -12.77 4.78 -20.40
N PHE A 45 -11.74 4.29 -19.72
CA PHE A 45 -11.54 4.54 -18.29
C PHE A 45 -11.22 6.00 -18.01
N SER A 46 -10.49 6.69 -18.90
CA SER A 46 -10.19 8.11 -18.75
C SER A 46 -11.43 9.03 -18.72
N VAL A 47 -12.61 8.54 -19.14
CA VAL A 47 -13.88 9.28 -19.02
C VAL A 47 -14.34 9.43 -17.57
N SER A 48 -14.02 8.47 -16.70
CA SER A 48 -14.50 8.45 -15.30
C SER A 48 -13.40 8.31 -14.26
N PHE A 49 -12.18 7.98 -14.69
CA PHE A 49 -11.02 7.77 -13.84
C PHE A 49 -9.87 8.65 -14.34
N ASN A 50 -9.01 9.05 -13.41
CA ASN A 50 -7.73 9.67 -13.73
C ASN A 50 -6.67 8.58 -13.87
N LEU A 51 -5.85 8.63 -14.91
CA LEU A 51 -4.66 7.79 -15.01
C LEU A 51 -3.69 8.17 -13.89
N LEU A 52 -3.40 7.25 -12.98
CA LEU A 52 -2.39 7.43 -11.96
C LEU A 52 -1.00 7.19 -12.54
N ILE A 53 -0.78 6.05 -13.17
CA ILE A 53 0.51 5.69 -13.74
C ILE A 53 0.31 4.70 -14.88
N GLU A 54 1.24 4.71 -15.84
CA GLU A 54 1.45 3.63 -16.79
C GLU A 54 2.92 3.22 -16.72
N SER A 55 3.17 1.98 -16.29
CA SER A 55 4.52 1.45 -16.09
C SER A 55 4.75 0.19 -16.92
N ILE A 56 5.99 -0.04 -17.36
CA ILE A 56 6.37 -1.27 -18.05
C ILE A 56 6.70 -2.35 -17.01
N ILE A 57 5.83 -3.33 -16.85
CA ILE A 57 5.97 -4.41 -15.87
C ILE A 57 5.97 -5.76 -16.59
N GLY A 58 7.09 -6.48 -16.52
CA GLY A 58 7.25 -7.75 -17.22
C GLY A 58 7.19 -7.62 -18.75
N GLY A 59 7.70 -6.50 -19.29
CA GLY A 59 7.82 -6.24 -20.73
C GLY A 59 6.54 -5.75 -21.42
N ARG A 60 5.52 -5.33 -20.66
CA ARG A 60 4.25 -4.81 -21.18
C ARG A 60 3.77 -3.62 -20.35
N PRO A 61 3.02 -2.68 -20.93
CA PRO A 61 2.44 -1.58 -20.16
C PRO A 61 1.30 -2.07 -19.26
N ILE A 62 1.24 -1.51 -18.06
CA ILE A 62 0.15 -1.66 -17.11
C ILE A 62 -0.27 -0.26 -16.66
N SER A 63 -1.52 0.09 -16.91
CA SER A 63 -2.12 1.36 -16.48
C SER A 63 -2.90 1.17 -15.19
N THR A 64 -2.73 2.08 -14.24
CA THR A 64 -3.59 2.15 -13.05
C THR A 64 -4.43 3.42 -13.11
N PHE A 65 -5.74 3.27 -12.92
CA PHE A 65 -6.73 4.33 -12.97
C PHE A 65 -7.38 4.53 -11.60
N LYS A 66 -7.64 5.79 -11.23
CA LYS A 66 -8.26 6.16 -9.95
C LYS A 66 -9.52 7.02 -10.13
N LEU A 67 -10.59 6.69 -9.41
CA LEU A 67 -11.77 7.55 -9.29
C LEU A 67 -11.44 8.82 -8.50
N SER A 68 -12.03 9.95 -8.88
CA SER A 68 -11.95 11.19 -8.10
C SER A 68 -12.61 11.07 -6.72
N GLN A 69 -13.57 10.16 -6.58
CA GLN A 69 -14.24 9.79 -5.34
C GLN A 69 -14.36 8.27 -5.28
N PRO A 70 -13.99 7.62 -4.17
CA PRO A 70 -14.09 6.18 -4.06
C PRO A 70 -15.53 5.70 -4.24
N MET A 71 -15.68 4.62 -4.99
CA MET A 71 -16.96 3.98 -5.16
C MET A 71 -17.30 3.22 -3.89
N ARG A 72 -18.40 3.63 -3.24
CA ARG A 72 -18.97 2.86 -2.15
C ARG A 72 -19.70 1.63 -2.70
N VAL A 73 -19.29 0.46 -2.24
CA VAL A 73 -19.89 -0.84 -2.55
C VAL A 73 -20.19 -1.56 -1.23
N ASN A 74 -21.44 -1.47 -0.78
CA ASN A 74 -21.82 -1.85 0.59
C ASN A 74 -20.96 -1.11 1.63
N GLU A 75 -20.12 -1.85 2.35
CA GLU A 75 -19.22 -1.34 3.39
C GLU A 75 -17.82 -0.98 2.84
N LEU A 76 -17.55 -1.27 1.57
CA LEU A 76 -16.26 -1.06 0.93
C LEU A 76 -16.17 0.28 0.22
N PHE A 77 -14.95 0.79 0.12
CA PHE A 77 -14.60 1.95 -0.70
C PHE A 77 -13.50 1.55 -1.65
N VAL A 78 -13.80 1.44 -2.95
CA VAL A 78 -12.82 1.04 -3.98
C VAL A 78 -12.74 2.13 -5.04
N ASP A 79 -11.55 2.61 -5.33
CA ASP A 79 -11.29 3.70 -6.27
C ASP A 79 -10.31 3.33 -7.39
N LEU A 80 -9.63 2.20 -7.28
CA LEU A 80 -8.59 1.80 -8.22
C LEU A 80 -9.02 0.68 -9.17
N ILE A 81 -8.62 0.83 -10.44
CA ILE A 81 -8.65 -0.22 -11.46
C ILE A 81 -7.24 -0.36 -12.05
N GLU A 82 -6.71 -1.57 -12.04
CA GLU A 82 -5.52 -1.94 -12.81
C GLU A 82 -5.95 -2.49 -14.18
N LEU A 83 -5.34 -1.98 -15.24
CA LEU A 83 -5.54 -2.40 -16.62
C LEU A 83 -4.18 -2.82 -17.18
N PRO A 84 -3.84 -4.11 -17.20
CA PRO A 84 -2.61 -4.58 -17.83
C PRO A 84 -2.81 -5.00 -19.30
N ALA A 85 -1.95 -4.51 -20.20
CA ALA A 85 -1.90 -4.99 -21.60
C ALA A 85 -1.65 -6.50 -21.66
N PRO A 86 -2.08 -7.26 -22.69
CA PRO A 86 -1.90 -8.72 -22.71
C PRO A 86 -0.42 -9.13 -22.56
N LYS A 87 -0.16 -10.19 -21.81
CA LYS A 87 1.22 -10.72 -21.66
C LYS A 87 1.56 -11.60 -22.88
N PRO A 88 2.69 -11.37 -23.57
CA PRO A 88 3.07 -12.20 -24.71
C PRO A 88 3.10 -13.69 -24.36
N GLY A 89 2.47 -14.53 -25.20
CA GLY A 89 2.42 -15.98 -25.00
C GLY A 89 1.47 -16.47 -23.90
N LYS A 90 0.72 -15.58 -23.24
CA LYS A 90 -0.35 -15.96 -22.31
C LYS A 90 -1.69 -15.41 -22.80
N SER A 91 -2.72 -16.25 -22.73
CA SER A 91 -4.10 -15.86 -23.03
C SER A 91 -4.89 -15.81 -21.72
N TYR A 92 -5.64 -14.72 -21.53
CA TYR A 92 -6.57 -14.55 -20.43
C TYR A 92 -7.95 -14.21 -21.01
N PRO A 93 -9.04 -14.67 -20.40
CA PRO A 93 -10.36 -14.13 -20.71
C PRO A 93 -10.38 -12.62 -20.50
N LYS A 94 -11.03 -11.88 -21.41
CA LYS A 94 -11.30 -10.46 -21.21
C LYS A 94 -12.25 -10.28 -20.03
N GLY A 95 -11.98 -9.31 -19.18
CA GLY A 95 -12.89 -8.94 -18.09
C GLY A 95 -12.16 -8.68 -16.78
N TYR A 96 -12.94 -8.41 -15.74
CA TYR A 96 -12.40 -8.43 -14.38
C TYR A 96 -11.98 -9.84 -14.01
N GLU A 97 -10.76 -9.97 -13.51
CA GLU A 97 -10.14 -11.27 -13.27
C GLU A 97 -9.76 -11.48 -11.81
N HIS A 98 -9.30 -10.42 -11.14
CA HIS A 98 -8.96 -10.51 -9.73
C HIS A 98 -9.24 -9.24 -8.95
N LEU A 99 -9.36 -9.44 -7.65
CA LEU A 99 -9.43 -8.42 -6.61
C LEU A 99 -8.14 -8.47 -5.79
N GLU A 100 -7.60 -7.33 -5.38
CA GLU A 100 -6.47 -7.29 -4.44
C GLU A 100 -6.89 -6.69 -3.09
N VAL A 101 -6.35 -7.26 -2.01
CA VAL A 101 -6.69 -6.92 -0.62
C VAL A 101 -5.42 -6.62 0.17
N VAL A 102 -5.41 -5.47 0.85
CA VAL A 102 -4.33 -5.10 1.77
C VAL A 102 -4.58 -5.72 3.15
N ILE A 103 -3.63 -6.53 3.60
CA ILE A 103 -3.69 -7.26 4.88
C ILE A 103 -2.58 -6.81 5.83
N ASP A 104 -2.76 -7.06 7.13
CA ASP A 104 -1.79 -6.74 8.18
C ASP A 104 -1.20 -7.98 8.86
N ILE A 105 -1.37 -9.16 8.27
CA ILE A 105 -0.77 -10.42 8.73
C ILE A 105 0.22 -10.93 7.68
N SER A 106 1.16 -11.78 8.10
CA SER A 106 2.10 -12.39 7.15
C SER A 106 1.37 -13.34 6.19
N PHE A 107 2.01 -13.65 5.05
CA PHE A 107 1.46 -14.65 4.13
C PHE A 107 1.39 -16.04 4.78
N GLU A 108 2.36 -16.39 5.62
CA GLU A 108 2.38 -17.64 6.39
C GLU A 108 1.21 -17.71 7.38
N GLU A 109 0.93 -16.62 8.09
CA GLU A 109 -0.23 -16.52 8.99
C GLU A 109 -1.55 -16.67 8.21
N LEU A 110 -1.68 -16.02 7.04
CA LEU A 110 -2.89 -16.13 6.21
C LEU A 110 -3.10 -17.55 5.68
N MET A 111 -2.04 -18.19 5.16
CA MET A 111 -2.10 -19.57 4.68
C MET A 111 -2.45 -20.55 5.81
N THR A 112 -1.94 -20.31 7.02
CA THR A 112 -2.27 -21.11 8.20
C THR A 112 -3.73 -20.92 8.63
N LYS A 113 -4.26 -19.69 8.52
CA LYS A 113 -5.66 -19.39 8.84
C LYS A 113 -6.65 -20.04 7.88
N TYR A 114 -6.28 -20.15 6.60
CA TYR A 114 -7.12 -20.76 5.55
C TYR A 114 -6.37 -21.86 4.78
N PRO A 115 -6.13 -23.03 5.41
CA PRO A 115 -5.30 -24.09 4.85
C PRO A 115 -5.96 -24.84 3.69
N THR A 116 -7.27 -24.64 3.48
CA THR A 116 -8.04 -25.31 2.42
C THR A 116 -8.04 -24.56 1.10
N LEU A 117 -7.53 -23.33 1.06
CA LEU A 117 -7.41 -22.55 -0.18
C LEU A 117 -6.21 -23.02 -0.98
N ASP A 118 -6.35 -23.01 -2.30
CA ASP A 118 -5.26 -23.28 -3.23
C ASP A 118 -4.40 -22.02 -3.41
N TRP A 119 -3.24 -22.01 -2.77
CA TRP A 119 -2.35 -20.86 -2.66
C TRP A 119 -1.25 -20.87 -3.75
N ASP A 120 -1.20 -19.83 -4.57
CA ASP A 120 -0.08 -19.53 -5.46
C ASP A 120 0.89 -18.54 -4.77
N THR A 121 2.09 -19.04 -4.45
CA THR A 121 3.16 -18.31 -3.77
C THR A 121 4.20 -17.73 -4.73
N SER A 122 4.01 -17.86 -6.04
CA SER A 122 5.00 -17.37 -7.02
C SER A 122 5.23 -15.85 -6.94
N GLY A 123 4.21 -15.11 -6.52
CA GLY A 123 4.25 -13.66 -6.32
C GLY A 123 4.94 -13.19 -5.04
N THR A 124 5.20 -14.07 -4.06
CA THR A 124 5.73 -13.65 -2.74
C THR A 124 7.21 -13.29 -2.80
N LYS A 125 7.90 -13.68 -3.89
CA LYS A 125 9.33 -13.41 -4.13
C LYS A 125 9.58 -12.10 -4.89
N LYS A 126 8.53 -11.35 -5.26
CA LYS A 126 8.69 -10.04 -5.89
C LYS A 126 9.39 -9.08 -4.91
N GLY A 127 10.10 -8.09 -5.46
CA GLY A 127 10.82 -7.09 -4.65
C GLY A 127 9.86 -6.11 -4.01
N LEU A 128 9.53 -5.04 -4.73
CA LEU A 128 8.55 -4.05 -4.29
C LEU A 128 7.13 -4.65 -4.46
N ASN A 129 6.36 -4.70 -3.37
CA ASN A 129 4.99 -5.24 -3.31
C ASN A 129 4.85 -6.75 -3.65
N PRO A 130 5.33 -7.65 -2.77
CA PRO A 130 5.05 -9.08 -2.91
C PRO A 130 3.55 -9.38 -2.73
N GLU A 131 3.08 -10.44 -3.38
CA GLU A 131 1.66 -10.83 -3.35
C GLU A 131 1.50 -12.34 -3.17
N LEU A 132 0.46 -12.74 -2.43
CA LEU A 132 -0.01 -14.12 -2.31
C LEU A 132 -1.38 -14.24 -2.98
N GLN A 133 -1.60 -15.27 -3.79
CA GLN A 133 -2.84 -15.42 -4.55
C GLN A 133 -3.61 -16.68 -4.14
N ALA A 134 -4.94 -16.60 -4.10
CA ALA A 134 -5.85 -17.74 -4.02
C ALA A 134 -6.92 -17.67 -5.12
N SER A 135 -7.36 -18.84 -5.59
CA SER A 135 -8.42 -18.94 -6.60
C SER A 135 -9.80 -19.16 -5.97
N PHE A 136 -10.80 -18.43 -6.47
CA PHE A 136 -12.22 -18.52 -6.08
C PHE A 136 -13.08 -18.95 -7.28
N GLY A 137 -12.54 -19.84 -8.12
CA GLY A 137 -13.23 -20.39 -9.28
C GLY A 137 -13.29 -19.43 -10.46
N THR A 138 -14.13 -18.40 -10.37
CA THR A 138 -14.36 -17.45 -11.49
C THR A 138 -13.47 -16.20 -11.44
N PHE A 139 -12.86 -15.93 -10.29
CA PHE A 139 -11.91 -14.84 -10.08
C PHE A 139 -10.81 -15.29 -9.11
N ASN A 140 -9.73 -14.52 -9.05
CA ASN A 140 -8.68 -14.70 -8.05
C ASN A 140 -8.71 -13.57 -7.02
N VAL A 141 -8.22 -13.84 -5.81
CA VAL A 141 -7.91 -12.81 -4.82
C VAL A 141 -6.42 -12.82 -4.58
N LYS A 142 -5.82 -11.65 -4.61
CA LYS A 142 -4.44 -11.47 -4.18
C LYS A 142 -4.39 -10.66 -2.90
N PHE A 143 -3.39 -10.97 -2.09
CA PHE A 143 -3.15 -10.33 -0.81
C PHE A 143 -1.76 -9.74 -0.81
N HIS A 144 -1.66 -8.52 -0.31
CA HIS A 144 -0.42 -7.73 -0.29
C HIS A 144 -0.43 -6.81 0.93
N HIS A 145 0.71 -6.16 1.22
CA HIS A 145 0.89 -5.40 2.48
C HIS A 145 0.86 -3.87 2.29
N HIS A 146 0.86 -3.40 1.04
CA HIS A 146 0.75 -1.99 0.67
C HIS A 146 -0.35 -1.81 -0.36
N SER A 147 -1.20 -0.79 -0.23
CA SER A 147 -2.11 -0.43 -1.32
C SER A 147 -1.33 -0.11 -2.59
N LEU A 148 -1.96 -0.34 -3.74
CA LEU A 148 -1.34 -0.03 -5.03
C LEU A 148 -0.99 1.46 -5.14
N GLU A 149 -1.83 2.35 -4.60
CA GLU A 149 -1.51 3.78 -4.56
C GLU A 149 -0.26 4.09 -3.71
N HIS A 150 -0.03 3.38 -2.60
CA HIS A 150 1.21 3.53 -1.84
C HIS A 150 2.44 3.20 -2.67
N ILE A 151 2.40 2.09 -3.41
CA ILE A 151 3.47 1.68 -4.31
C ILE A 151 3.69 2.71 -5.42
N ILE A 152 2.62 3.22 -6.02
CA ILE A 152 2.69 4.24 -7.07
C ILE A 152 3.31 5.53 -6.54
N ASN A 153 2.98 5.97 -5.32
CA ASN A 153 3.58 7.17 -4.73
C ASN A 153 5.09 6.99 -4.51
N ILE A 154 5.53 5.81 -4.09
CA ILE A 154 6.95 5.48 -3.95
C ILE A 154 7.66 5.50 -5.31
N GLU A 155 7.09 4.88 -6.34
CA GLU A 155 7.64 4.87 -7.70
C GLU A 155 7.75 6.27 -8.31
N LYS A 156 6.74 7.12 -8.05
CA LYS A 156 6.74 8.50 -8.52
C LYS A 156 7.69 9.41 -7.77
N HIS A 157 8.08 9.07 -6.55
CA HIS A 157 9.01 9.88 -5.76
C HIS A 157 10.45 9.62 -6.25
N PRO A 158 11.07 10.51 -7.03
CA PRO A 158 12.24 10.15 -7.86
C PRO A 158 13.44 9.70 -7.03
N MET A 159 13.67 10.32 -5.87
CA MET A 159 14.79 9.96 -5.00
C MET A 159 14.55 8.64 -4.27
N ALA A 160 13.30 8.34 -3.88
CA ALA A 160 12.98 7.10 -3.18
C ALA A 160 13.03 5.91 -4.15
N HIS A 161 12.42 6.07 -5.33
CA HIS A 161 12.51 5.08 -6.40
C HIS A 161 13.97 4.80 -6.80
N SER A 162 14.76 5.86 -7.03
CA SER A 162 16.20 5.73 -7.34
C SER A 162 16.98 5.02 -6.24
N PHE A 163 16.70 5.31 -4.96
CA PHE A 163 17.35 4.62 -3.84
C PHE A 163 16.99 3.14 -3.80
N LEU A 164 15.71 2.79 -3.92
CA LEU A 164 15.25 1.40 -3.86
C LEU A 164 15.84 0.56 -5.01
N GLU A 165 15.83 1.09 -6.24
CA GLU A 165 16.39 0.40 -7.40
C GLU A 165 17.92 0.23 -7.33
N GLN A 166 18.66 1.28 -6.95
CA GLN A 166 20.13 1.25 -6.97
C GLN A 166 20.72 0.44 -5.82
N THR A 167 20.01 0.38 -4.69
CA THR A 167 20.56 -0.24 -3.49
C THR A 167 20.08 -1.67 -3.28
N ASP A 168 18.96 -2.09 -3.89
CA ASP A 168 18.32 -3.38 -3.62
C ASP A 168 18.09 -3.63 -2.12
N ILE A 169 17.87 -2.58 -1.31
CA ILE A 169 17.81 -2.68 0.16
C ILE A 169 16.76 -3.69 0.63
N ILE A 170 15.60 -3.72 -0.02
CA ILE A 170 14.51 -4.65 0.28
C ILE A 170 14.98 -6.11 0.16
N LYS A 171 15.77 -6.40 -0.87
CA LYS A 171 16.32 -7.74 -1.09
C LYS A 171 17.46 -8.05 -0.14
N LYS A 172 18.41 -7.13 0.01
CA LYS A 172 19.61 -7.28 0.87
C LYS A 172 19.26 -7.46 2.35
N LEU A 173 18.20 -6.81 2.81
CA LEU A 173 17.74 -6.87 4.19
C LEU A 173 16.47 -7.74 4.36
N SER A 174 16.12 -8.56 3.37
CA SER A 174 14.88 -9.36 3.35
C SER A 174 14.69 -10.26 4.57
N GLN A 175 15.77 -10.75 5.19
CA GLN A 175 15.69 -11.54 6.43
C GLN A 175 15.07 -10.78 7.62
N PHE A 176 15.10 -9.45 7.58
CA PHE A 176 14.51 -8.57 8.59
C PHE A 176 13.13 -8.02 8.17
N LYS A 177 12.53 -8.59 7.12
CA LYS A 177 11.16 -8.30 6.64
C LYS A 177 10.89 -6.82 6.36
N PRO A 178 11.68 -6.14 5.50
CA PRO A 178 11.53 -4.71 5.21
C PRO A 178 10.10 -4.34 4.81
N LEU A 179 9.60 -3.24 5.37
CA LEU A 179 8.29 -2.68 5.01
C LEU A 179 8.40 -1.16 4.92
N LEU A 180 7.96 -0.58 3.81
CA LEU A 180 8.00 0.87 3.61
C LEU A 180 6.96 1.55 4.49
N SER A 181 7.28 2.73 5.01
CA SER A 181 6.36 3.47 5.90
C SER A 181 6.50 4.97 5.68
N GLY A 182 5.79 5.74 6.51
CA GLY A 182 5.91 7.18 6.53
C GLY A 182 5.08 7.87 5.46
N THR A 183 5.50 9.08 5.09
CA THR A 183 4.64 10.00 4.35
C THR A 183 4.77 9.91 2.83
N ILE A 184 5.88 9.35 2.34
CA ILE A 184 6.09 9.10 0.90
C ILE A 184 5.06 8.11 0.35
N PRO A 185 4.81 6.93 0.97
CA PRO A 185 3.75 6.05 0.50
C PRO A 185 2.35 6.70 0.54
N LEU A 186 2.08 7.59 1.49
CA LEU A 186 0.81 8.34 1.55
C LEU A 186 0.69 9.45 0.48
N GLY A 187 1.81 9.81 -0.15
CA GLY A 187 1.91 10.94 -1.07
C GLY A 187 1.55 12.27 -0.41
N ILE A 188 1.89 12.42 0.88
CA ILE A 188 1.78 13.67 1.65
C ILE A 188 3.16 14.08 2.21
N ASP A 189 4.22 13.53 1.64
CA ASP A 189 5.60 13.93 1.89
C ASP A 189 5.85 15.39 1.48
N LEU A 190 6.83 15.98 2.15
CA LEU A 190 7.40 17.28 1.87
C LEU A 190 8.84 17.08 1.34
N PRO A 191 9.46 18.09 0.70
CA PRO A 191 10.82 17.96 0.16
C PRO A 191 11.88 17.46 1.14
N GLU A 192 11.70 17.73 2.43
CA GLU A 192 12.56 17.33 3.54
C GLU A 192 12.16 16.00 4.21
N SER A 193 11.08 15.35 3.76
CA SER A 193 10.64 14.06 4.30
C SER A 193 11.67 12.96 4.02
N ASP A 194 11.83 12.09 5.00
CA ASP A 194 12.63 10.88 4.92
C ASP A 194 11.88 9.73 4.24
N LEU A 195 12.66 8.73 3.82
CA LEU A 195 12.16 7.42 3.47
C LEU A 195 12.28 6.49 4.67
N ASP A 196 11.14 6.11 5.25
CA ASP A 196 11.08 5.19 6.37
C ASP A 196 10.98 3.73 5.90
N ILE A 197 11.82 2.87 6.48
CA ILE A 197 11.72 1.41 6.28
C ILE A 197 11.74 0.73 7.65
N LEU A 198 10.69 -0.05 7.92
CA LEU A 198 10.49 -0.81 9.14
C LEU A 198 11.08 -2.22 9.00
N PHE A 199 11.65 -2.73 10.09
CA PHE A 199 12.29 -4.04 10.16
C PHE A 199 11.97 -4.77 11.46
N GLU A 200 12.12 -6.10 11.44
CA GLU A 200 12.04 -6.98 12.59
C GLU A 200 13.42 -7.61 12.89
N SER A 201 13.86 -7.57 14.15
CA SER A 201 14.94 -8.43 14.62
C SER A 201 14.88 -8.66 16.13
N GLN A 202 15.23 -9.87 16.57
CA GLN A 202 15.51 -10.16 17.98
C GLN A 202 16.98 -9.89 18.34
N ASP A 203 17.85 -9.80 17.33
CA ASP A 203 19.29 -9.53 17.47
C ASP A 203 19.63 -8.22 16.74
N PHE A 204 19.72 -7.13 17.49
CA PHE A 204 20.06 -5.81 16.94
C PHE A 204 21.53 -5.72 16.51
N ASP A 205 22.43 -6.49 17.10
CA ASP A 205 23.83 -6.51 16.67
C ASP A 205 23.95 -7.12 15.27
N LEU A 206 23.21 -8.19 14.99
CA LEU A 206 23.13 -8.79 13.67
C LEU A 206 22.51 -7.82 12.65
N PHE A 207 21.43 -7.14 13.00
CA PHE A 207 20.82 -6.11 12.15
C PHE A 207 21.82 -5.00 11.84
N ASN A 208 22.44 -4.42 12.86
CA ASN A 208 23.38 -3.32 12.74
C ASN A 208 24.61 -3.69 11.89
N LYS A 209 25.18 -4.88 12.11
CA LYS A 209 26.29 -5.39 11.28
C LYS A 209 25.87 -5.56 9.82
N THR A 210 24.68 -6.09 9.57
CA THR A 210 24.19 -6.29 8.20
C THR A 210 23.94 -4.95 7.50
N VAL A 211 23.38 -3.96 8.21
CA VAL A 211 23.23 -2.59 7.69
C VAL A 211 24.59 -1.99 7.36
N LEU A 212 25.57 -2.01 8.28
CA LEU A 212 26.89 -1.42 8.04
C LEU A 212 27.67 -2.13 6.92
N ASN A 213 27.46 -3.43 6.73
CA ASN A 213 28.07 -4.18 5.62
C ASN A 213 27.58 -3.68 4.24
N HIS A 214 26.32 -3.25 4.14
CA HIS A 214 25.75 -2.76 2.89
C HIS A 214 25.77 -1.23 2.77
N PHE A 215 25.76 -0.53 3.90
CA PHE A 215 25.68 0.92 4.02
C PHE A 215 26.69 1.42 5.08
N PRO A 216 28.00 1.44 4.77
CA PRO A 216 29.04 1.77 5.75
C PRO A 216 28.96 3.20 6.33
N SER A 217 28.25 4.11 5.66
CA SER A 217 28.03 5.49 6.10
C SER A 217 26.84 5.64 7.05
N ALA A 218 26.10 4.56 7.34
CA ALA A 218 24.95 4.62 8.23
C ALA A 218 25.37 4.97 9.67
N ILE A 219 24.63 5.89 10.28
CA ILE A 219 24.77 6.25 11.69
C ILE A 219 23.71 5.48 12.47
N ILE A 220 24.15 4.63 13.40
CA ILE A 220 23.28 3.72 14.13
C ILE A 220 23.16 4.17 15.59
N SER A 221 21.93 4.18 16.09
CA SER A 221 21.60 4.36 17.50
C SER A 221 20.72 3.20 17.97
N THR A 222 21.23 2.43 18.93
CA THR A 222 20.53 1.28 19.53
C THR A 222 19.99 1.65 20.90
N GLN A 223 18.75 1.25 21.17
CA GLN A 223 18.08 1.27 22.47
C GLN A 223 17.66 -0.17 22.85
N ASP A 224 17.14 -0.38 24.05
CA ASP A 224 16.77 -1.72 24.55
C ASP A 224 15.74 -2.45 23.68
N ASP A 225 14.82 -1.71 23.06
CA ASP A 225 13.68 -2.26 22.32
C ASP A 225 13.69 -1.97 20.83
N PHE A 226 14.62 -1.15 20.35
CA PHE A 226 14.73 -0.83 18.92
C PHE A 226 16.14 -0.34 18.55
N THR A 227 16.45 -0.37 17.26
CA THR A 227 17.62 0.29 16.66
C THR A 227 17.20 1.13 15.48
N ILE A 228 17.82 2.30 15.33
CA ILE A 228 17.60 3.22 14.21
C ILE A 228 18.93 3.37 13.49
N ALA A 229 18.94 3.10 12.19
CA ALA A 229 20.05 3.46 11.31
C ALA A 229 19.62 4.59 10.37
N LYS A 230 20.36 5.70 10.39
CA LYS A 230 20.13 6.84 9.51
C LYS A 230 21.23 6.90 8.46
N LEU A 231 20.84 7.07 7.20
CA LEU A 231 21.76 7.32 6.10
C LEU A 231 21.20 8.37 5.15
N THR A 232 22.02 8.78 4.18
CA THR A 232 21.59 9.73 3.15
C THR A 232 22.01 9.20 1.79
N HIS A 233 21.11 9.24 0.82
CA HIS A 233 21.37 8.88 -0.58
C HIS A 233 20.86 9.99 -1.49
N ASN A 234 21.73 10.62 -2.29
CA ASN A 234 21.35 11.70 -3.22
C ASN A 234 20.51 12.85 -2.59
N ARG A 235 20.80 13.20 -1.33
CA ARG A 235 20.08 14.19 -0.47
C ARG A 235 18.77 13.70 0.15
N LEU A 236 18.31 12.50 -0.17
CA LEU A 236 17.20 11.87 0.55
C LEU A 236 17.72 11.31 1.87
N ALA A 237 17.10 11.70 2.98
CA ALA A 237 17.29 11.05 4.26
C ALA A 237 16.55 9.71 4.27
N ILE A 238 17.20 8.65 4.78
CA ILE A 238 16.59 7.34 4.94
C ILE A 238 16.71 6.94 6.41
N GLU A 239 15.58 6.53 6.99
CA GLU A 239 15.50 5.99 8.34
C GLU A 239 15.16 4.50 8.28
N LEU A 240 16.05 3.66 8.82
CA LEU A 240 15.83 2.23 8.98
C LEU A 240 15.49 1.98 10.45
N PHE A 241 14.23 1.69 10.73
CA PHE A 241 13.73 1.45 12.08
C PHE A 241 13.52 -0.05 12.30
N CYS A 242 14.26 -0.66 13.24
CA CYS A 242 14.15 -2.08 13.55
C CYS A 242 13.76 -2.29 15.01
N GLN A 243 12.79 -3.16 15.27
CA GLN A 243 12.40 -3.55 16.63
C GLN A 243 12.03 -5.04 16.70
N LYS A 244 11.70 -5.52 17.90
CA LYS A 244 11.34 -6.94 18.16
C LYS A 244 9.94 -7.33 17.65
N ILE A 245 9.18 -6.37 17.13
CA ILE A 245 7.80 -6.56 16.65
C ILE A 245 7.81 -6.55 15.12
N ALA A 246 7.13 -7.51 14.50
CA ALA A 246 6.97 -7.58 13.05
C ALA A 246 6.45 -6.24 12.45
N PRO A 247 7.04 -5.74 11.34
CA PRO A 247 6.66 -4.51 10.65
C PRO A 247 5.16 -4.28 10.47
N LEU A 248 4.41 -5.32 10.08
CA LEU A 248 2.95 -5.24 9.89
C LEU A 248 2.18 -4.93 11.19
N LYS A 249 2.77 -5.16 12.36
CA LYS A 249 2.17 -4.92 13.67
C LYS A 249 2.74 -3.69 14.38
N GLN A 250 3.72 -3.00 13.81
CA GLN A 250 4.30 -1.79 14.40
C GLN A 250 3.34 -0.61 14.27
N ASN A 251 3.36 0.31 15.24
CA ASN A 251 2.49 1.49 15.23
C ASN A 251 2.71 2.36 13.98
N ALA A 252 3.96 2.50 13.50
CA ALA A 252 4.25 3.25 12.28
C ALA A 252 3.47 2.71 11.06
N HIS A 253 3.41 1.39 10.88
CA HIS A 253 2.61 0.79 9.81
C HIS A 253 1.11 0.93 10.06
N ARG A 254 0.64 0.80 11.31
CA ARG A 254 -0.78 1.02 11.65
C ARG A 254 -1.22 2.45 11.33
N HIS A 255 -0.38 3.44 11.67
CA HIS A 255 -0.58 4.84 11.29
C HIS A 255 -0.65 5.02 9.77
N LEU A 256 0.34 4.51 9.04
CA LEU A 256 0.32 4.51 7.57
C LEU A 256 -1.01 3.99 7.01
N ARG A 257 -1.50 2.86 7.53
CA ARG A 257 -2.73 2.25 7.05
C ARG A 257 -3.98 3.09 7.36
N ILE A 258 -4.14 3.57 8.59
CA ILE A 258 -5.34 4.36 8.94
C ILE A 258 -5.33 5.73 8.25
N GLU A 259 -4.17 6.39 8.17
CA GLU A 259 -4.03 7.67 7.48
C GLU A 259 -4.30 7.53 5.99
N GLY A 260 -3.76 6.50 5.33
CA GLY A 260 -4.03 6.19 3.92
C GLY A 260 -5.52 5.98 3.64
N ARG A 261 -6.19 5.19 4.48
CA ARG A 261 -7.65 4.96 4.37
C ARG A 261 -8.44 6.26 4.54
N LEU A 262 -8.11 7.09 5.53
CA LEU A 262 -8.75 8.38 5.75
C LEU A 262 -8.53 9.34 4.56
N LEU A 263 -7.31 9.43 4.02
CA LEU A 263 -7.01 10.24 2.82
C LEU A 263 -7.83 9.78 1.61
N LYS A 264 -7.93 8.47 1.39
CA LYS A 264 -8.74 7.88 0.32
C LYS A 264 -10.22 8.25 0.46
N MET A 265 -10.79 8.07 1.65
CA MET A 265 -12.21 8.32 1.89
C MET A 265 -12.59 9.79 1.89
N LEU A 266 -11.76 10.67 2.47
CA LEU A 266 -12.01 12.10 2.58
C LEU A 266 -11.56 12.89 1.35
N GLY A 267 -10.75 12.27 0.49
CA GLY A 267 -10.42 12.77 -0.84
C GLY A 267 -9.41 13.91 -0.86
N THR A 268 -9.21 14.46 -2.07
CA THR A 268 -8.11 15.39 -2.38
C THR A 268 -8.14 16.69 -1.57
N ASN A 269 -9.32 17.23 -1.25
CA ASN A 269 -9.43 18.46 -0.47
C ASN A 269 -8.87 18.26 0.95
N PHE A 270 -9.24 17.16 1.61
CA PHE A 270 -8.71 16.80 2.92
C PHE A 270 -7.20 16.54 2.85
N LYS A 271 -6.74 15.78 1.85
CA LYS A 271 -5.31 15.54 1.61
C LYS A 271 -4.50 16.84 1.48
N ASN A 272 -5.01 17.82 0.72
CA ASN A 272 -4.35 19.11 0.54
C ASN A 272 -4.27 19.90 1.86
N LYS A 273 -5.32 19.88 2.69
CA LYS A 273 -5.28 20.50 4.03
C LYS A 273 -4.25 19.84 4.95
N VAL A 274 -4.10 18.51 4.89
CA VAL A 274 -3.03 17.81 5.62
C VAL A 274 -1.66 18.31 5.18
N ILE A 275 -1.42 18.40 3.86
CA ILE A 275 -0.14 18.90 3.31
C ILE A 275 0.10 20.36 3.71
N GLU A 276 -0.94 21.21 3.71
CA GLU A 276 -0.84 22.61 4.12
C GLU A 276 -0.43 22.74 5.60
N LEU A 277 -1.11 22.01 6.49
CA LEU A 277 -0.74 21.98 7.91
C LEU A 277 0.69 21.47 8.10
N LYS A 278 1.07 20.41 7.38
CA LYS A 278 2.46 19.90 7.41
C LYS A 278 3.47 20.93 6.95
N SER A 279 3.19 21.63 5.86
CA SER A 279 4.04 22.69 5.32
C SER A 279 4.20 23.88 6.28
N SER A 280 3.25 24.06 7.22
CA SER A 280 3.35 25.04 8.31
C SER A 280 4.15 24.56 9.53
N GLY A 281 4.70 23.35 9.49
CA GLY A 281 5.53 22.76 10.55
C GLY A 281 4.80 21.78 11.48
N ILE A 282 3.54 21.45 11.19
CA ILE A 282 2.75 20.50 12.00
C ILE A 282 3.09 19.07 11.57
N LYS A 283 3.32 18.16 12.51
CA LYS A 283 3.57 16.74 12.17
C LYS A 283 2.31 16.07 11.60
N THR A 284 2.48 14.91 10.97
CA THR A 284 1.39 14.17 10.30
C THR A 284 0.21 13.89 11.23
N GLU A 285 0.40 13.14 12.33
CA GLU A 285 -0.70 12.75 13.23
C GLU A 285 -1.39 13.99 13.83
N PRO A 286 -0.68 15.02 14.34
CA PRO A 286 -1.31 16.27 14.76
C PRO A 286 -2.11 16.99 13.67
N ALA A 287 -1.67 16.96 12.40
CA ALA A 287 -2.41 17.56 11.29
C ALA A 287 -3.75 16.83 11.05
N PHE A 288 -3.75 15.49 11.06
CA PHE A 288 -5.00 14.71 11.06
C PHE A 288 -5.86 15.05 12.28
N GLY A 289 -5.24 15.19 13.45
CA GLY A 289 -5.93 15.53 14.68
C GLY A 289 -6.68 16.86 14.63
N GLN A 290 -6.04 17.91 14.10
CA GLN A 290 -6.68 19.21 13.92
C GLN A 290 -7.84 19.17 12.92
N LEU A 291 -7.70 18.40 11.85
CA LEU A 291 -8.74 18.33 10.80
C LEU A 291 -9.91 17.42 11.16
N LEU A 292 -9.71 16.46 12.08
CA LEU A 292 -10.70 15.44 12.46
C LEU A 292 -11.21 15.61 13.90
N ASP A 293 -10.87 16.72 14.56
CA ASP A 293 -11.21 17.02 15.95
C ASP A 293 -10.79 15.91 16.93
N LEU A 294 -9.54 15.41 16.80
CA LEU A 294 -8.95 14.41 17.70
C LEU A 294 -8.09 15.11 18.76
N ASN A 295 -8.34 14.78 20.03
CA ASN A 295 -7.61 15.37 21.18
C ASN A 295 -6.25 14.71 21.41
N ASP A 296 -6.15 13.39 21.17
CA ASP A 296 -4.90 12.63 21.22
C ASP A 296 -4.73 11.93 19.87
N PRO A 297 -4.23 12.64 18.84
CA PRO A 297 -4.28 12.15 17.48
C PRO A 297 -3.51 10.85 17.29
N TYR A 298 -2.36 10.72 17.96
CA TYR A 298 -1.54 9.50 17.88
C TYR A 298 -2.34 8.28 18.36
N LYS A 299 -2.86 8.33 19.59
CA LYS A 299 -3.61 7.20 20.15
C LYS A 299 -4.93 6.95 19.43
N GLN A 300 -5.68 8.00 19.12
CA GLN A 300 -7.00 7.86 18.51
C GLN A 300 -6.94 7.34 17.07
N LEU A 301 -5.90 7.67 16.30
CA LEU A 301 -5.68 7.05 14.98
C LEU A 301 -5.42 5.55 15.11
N LEU A 302 -4.67 5.09 16.13
CA LEU A 302 -4.47 3.67 16.39
C LEU A 302 -5.75 2.95 16.84
N GLU A 303 -6.66 3.63 17.54
CA GLU A 303 -7.98 3.08 17.86
C GLU A 303 -8.84 2.94 16.60
N LEU A 304 -8.82 3.96 15.74
CA LEU A 304 -9.54 4.01 14.46
C LEU A 304 -9.02 2.98 13.44
N TYR A 305 -7.76 2.57 13.55
CA TYR A 305 -7.16 1.54 12.69
C TYR A 305 -8.02 0.28 12.59
N HIS A 306 -8.70 -0.12 13.68
CA HIS A 306 -9.51 -1.34 13.74
C HIS A 306 -10.93 -1.20 13.14
N PHE A 307 -11.31 -0.01 12.70
CA PHE A 307 -12.65 0.26 12.17
C PHE A 307 -12.73 -0.17 10.70
N SER A 308 -13.93 -0.50 10.22
CA SER A 308 -14.21 -0.68 8.79
C SER A 308 -14.23 0.66 8.05
N ASP A 309 -14.09 0.63 6.73
CA ASP A 309 -14.16 1.87 5.93
C ASP A 309 -15.51 2.56 6.09
N ALA A 310 -16.61 1.81 6.18
CA ALA A 310 -17.93 2.38 6.43
C ALA A 310 -18.08 2.99 7.83
N GLU A 311 -17.51 2.38 8.88
CA GLU A 311 -17.48 2.94 10.23
C GLU A 311 -16.68 4.27 10.25
N LEU A 312 -15.53 4.31 9.56
CA LEU A 312 -14.72 5.52 9.41
C LEU A 312 -15.43 6.60 8.59
N PHE A 313 -16.02 6.24 7.45
CA PHE A 313 -16.75 7.16 6.59
C PHE A 313 -17.93 7.79 7.33
N SER A 314 -18.74 6.98 8.01
CA SER A 314 -19.89 7.49 8.79
C SER A 314 -19.47 8.47 9.89
N ARG A 315 -18.25 8.30 10.43
CA ARG A 315 -17.71 9.20 11.46
C ARG A 315 -17.18 10.51 10.89
N PHE A 316 -16.59 10.48 9.69
CA PHE A 316 -15.79 11.59 9.16
C PHE A 316 -16.30 12.19 7.85
N GLU A 317 -17.40 11.72 7.26
CA GLU A 317 -17.90 12.22 5.96
C GLU A 317 -18.15 13.74 5.92
N LYS A 318 -18.45 14.36 7.07
CA LYS A 318 -18.62 15.81 7.21
C LYS A 318 -17.33 16.62 6.94
N TYR A 319 -16.17 15.98 6.87
CA TYR A 319 -14.86 16.61 6.62
C TYR A 319 -14.38 16.49 5.16
N LYS A 320 -15.20 15.92 4.26
CA LYS A 320 -14.93 15.88 2.80
C LYS A 320 -14.81 17.28 2.17
#